data_AF-A0A183STK8-F1
#
_entry.id   AF-A0A183STK8-F1
#
_cell.length_a   1.000
_cell.length_b   1.000
_cell.length_c   1.000
_cell.angle_alpha   90.00
_cell.angle_beta   90.00
_cell.angle_gamma   90.00
#
_symmetry.space_group_name_H-M   'P 1'
#
loop_
_entity.id
_entity.type
_entity.pdbx_description
1 polymer ?
#
loop_
_entity_poly.entity_id
_entity_poly.type
_entity_poly.pdbx_seq_one_letter_code
_entity_poly.pdbx_strand_id
1 'polypeptide(L)'
;MQVVKTDIFAALDVFCGGLETFCNHTVPDTLATIRNLEQSRIVYDAYRSDMERLHIPQDAPDYPPGSSETKYCEIKAAVDVKINMLHENRVSFPARSVLTYCQVNQVSLCHSLPPPSPSSSSGMRHNRSR
;
A
#
# COMPACT_ATOMS: atom_id res chain seq x y z
N MET A 1 9.21 23.14 -24.21
CA MET A 1 8.48 22.25 -23.28
C MET A 1 7.95 21.07 -24.09
N GLN A 2 8.61 19.92 -24.03
CA GLN A 2 8.01 18.70 -24.57
C GLN A 2 6.90 18.26 -23.61
N VAL A 3 5.66 18.28 -24.10
CA VAL A 3 4.53 17.68 -23.40
C VAL A 3 4.80 16.18 -23.36
N VAL A 4 5.16 15.67 -22.18
CA VAL A 4 5.32 14.24 -21.96
C VAL A 4 3.98 13.59 -22.27
N LYS A 5 3.90 12.93 -23.42
CA LYS A 5 2.75 12.13 -23.82
C LYS A 5 2.83 10.87 -22.98
N THR A 6 2.27 10.92 -21.78
CA THR A 6 2.10 9.74 -20.94
C THR A 6 1.13 8.82 -21.67
N ASP A 7 1.65 7.71 -22.19
CA ASP A 7 0.85 6.68 -22.84
C ASP A 7 0.06 5.91 -21.77
N ILE A 8 -1.16 5.48 -22.09
CA ILE A 8 -1.98 4.60 -21.24
C ILE A 8 -1.20 3.33 -20.91
N PHE A 9 -0.40 2.82 -21.86
CA PHE A 9 0.49 1.68 -21.62
C PHE A 9 1.52 1.98 -20.53
N ALA A 10 2.15 3.16 -20.54
CA ALA A 10 3.12 3.54 -19.51
C ALA A 10 2.45 3.69 -18.13
N ALA A 11 1.20 4.18 -18.08
CA ALA A 11 0.44 4.26 -16.83
C ALA A 11 0.06 2.87 -16.29
N LEU A 12 -0.29 1.92 -17.17
CA LEU A 12 -0.56 0.52 -16.82
C LEU A 12 0.71 -0.18 -16.32
N ASP A 13 1.84 0.06 -16.94
CA ASP A 13 3.12 -0.53 -16.54
C ASP A 13 3.53 -0.10 -15.13
N VAL A 14 3.38 1.19 -14.80
CA VAL A 14 3.59 1.71 -13.44
C VAL A 14 2.61 1.10 -12.43
N PHE A 15 1.34 0.92 -12.81
CA PHE A 15 0.34 0.27 -11.96
C PHE A 15 0.71 -1.20 -11.70
N CYS A 16 1.03 -1.95 -12.75
CA CYS A 16 1.41 -3.36 -12.67
C CYS A 16 2.70 -3.56 -11.88
N GLY A 17 3.74 -2.76 -12.12
CA GLY A 17 5.02 -2.86 -11.39
C GLY A 17 4.88 -2.54 -9.90
N GLY A 18 3.97 -1.63 -9.52
CA GLY A 18 3.73 -1.39 -8.10
C GLY A 18 2.80 -2.43 -7.45
N LEU A 19 1.87 -3.05 -8.19
CA LEU A 19 1.17 -4.25 -7.71
C LEU A 19 2.14 -5.42 -7.52
N GLU A 20 3.09 -5.59 -8.44
CA GLU A 20 4.15 -6.58 -8.33
C GLU A 20 4.95 -6.36 -7.05
N THR A 21 5.38 -5.12 -6.78
CA THR A 21 6.08 -4.77 -5.53
C THR A 21 5.23 -5.05 -4.29
N PHE A 22 3.96 -4.67 -4.30
CA PHE A 22 3.07 -4.89 -3.16
C PHE A 22 2.85 -6.38 -2.87
N CYS A 23 2.53 -7.15 -3.90
CA CYS A 23 2.20 -8.58 -3.78
C CYS A 23 3.44 -9.46 -3.57
N ASN A 24 4.58 -9.11 -4.17
CA ASN A 24 5.78 -9.96 -4.16
C ASN A 24 6.82 -9.54 -3.12
N HIS A 25 6.74 -8.32 -2.58
CA HIS A 25 7.67 -7.84 -1.55
C HIS A 25 6.96 -7.46 -0.26
N THR A 26 5.98 -6.54 -0.30
CA THR A 26 5.37 -6.00 0.93
C THR A 26 4.51 -7.01 1.68
N VAL A 27 3.62 -7.73 0.98
CA VAL A 27 2.77 -8.77 1.60
C VAL A 27 3.62 -9.93 2.13
N PRO A 28 4.57 -10.50 1.36
CA PRO A 28 5.39 -11.60 1.84
C PRO A 28 6.29 -11.23 3.03
N ASP A 29 6.85 -10.02 3.08
CA ASP A 29 7.63 -9.54 4.23
C ASP A 29 6.78 -9.45 5.51
N THR A 30 5.54 -8.98 5.39
CA THR A 30 4.59 -8.94 6.50
C THR A 30 4.24 -10.34 6.97
N LEU A 31 3.93 -11.25 6.03
CA LEU A 31 3.64 -12.66 6.34
C LEU A 31 4.84 -13.40 6.96
N ALA A 32 6.06 -13.11 6.53
CA ALA A 32 7.27 -13.67 7.13
C ALA A 32 7.39 -13.27 8.61
N THR A 33 7.06 -12.02 8.93
CA THR A 33 7.10 -11.52 10.31
C THR A 33 6.02 -12.16 11.18
N ILE A 34 4.82 -12.38 10.63
CA ILE A 34 3.74 -13.13 11.31
C ILE A 34 4.16 -14.58 11.59
N ARG A 35 4.84 -15.25 10.65
CA ARG A 35 5.36 -16.61 10.89
C ARG A 35 6.38 -16.63 12.04
N ASN A 36 7.25 -15.62 12.11
CA ASN A 36 8.22 -15.49 13.21
C ASN A 36 7.54 -15.23 14.56
N LEU A 37 6.41 -14.50 14.57
CA LEU A 37 5.57 -14.32 15.76
C LEU A 37 5.04 -15.67 16.25
N GLU A 38 4.45 -16.47 15.37
CA GLU A 38 3.91 -17.80 15.71
C GLU A 38 5.02 -18.73 16.23
N GLN A 39 6.20 -18.74 15.60
CA GLN A 39 7.35 -19.49 16.09
C GLN A 39 7.77 -19.06 17.50
N SER A 40 7.84 -17.75 17.75
CA SER A 40 8.25 -17.22 19.05
C SER A 40 7.21 -17.48 20.13
N ARG A 41 5.92 -17.47 19.77
CA ARG A 41 4.81 -17.87 20.64
C ARG A 41 4.91 -19.33 21.05
N ILE A 42 5.13 -20.25 20.09
CA ILE A 42 5.29 -21.69 20.38
C ILE A 42 6.45 -21.93 21.34
N VAL A 43 7.59 -21.26 21.11
CA VAL A 43 8.76 -21.38 21.98
C VAL A 43 8.44 -20.87 23.39
N TYR A 44 7.81 -19.70 23.50
CA TYR A 44 7.38 -19.14 24.79
C TYR A 44 6.43 -20.08 25.54
N ASP A 45 5.41 -20.62 24.86
CA ASP A 45 4.42 -21.53 25.45
C ASP A 45 5.07 -22.86 25.90
N ALA A 46 6.02 -23.39 25.12
CA ALA A 46 6.80 -24.57 25.49
C ALA A 46 7.62 -24.35 26.77
N TYR A 47 8.36 -23.23 26.86
CA TYR A 47 9.11 -22.87 28.07
C TYR A 47 8.20 -22.72 29.29
N ARG A 48 7.04 -22.07 29.13
CA ARG A 48 6.07 -21.92 30.23
C ARG A 48 5.54 -23.28 30.70
N SER A 49 5.24 -24.19 29.78
CA SER A 49 4.76 -25.54 30.10
C SER A 49 5.83 -26.38 30.78
N ASP A 50 7.08 -26.29 30.35
CA ASP A 50 8.20 -27.01 30.95
C ASP A 50 8.47 -26.54 32.39
N MET A 51 8.37 -25.23 32.64
CA MET A 51 8.44 -24.66 34.01
C MET A 51 7.35 -25.21 34.93
N GLU A 52 6.10 -25.23 34.45
CA GLU A 52 4.96 -25.76 35.20
C GLU A 52 5.15 -27.25 35.53
N ARG A 53 5.69 -28.03 34.57
CA ARG A 53 6.01 -29.46 34.76
C ARG A 53 7.13 -29.71 35.76
N LEU A 54 8.12 -28.82 35.79
CA LEU A 54 9.27 -28.91 36.70
C LEU A 54 8.97 -28.29 38.08
N HIS A 55 7.78 -27.73 38.28
CA HIS A 55 7.39 -26.96 39.47
C HIS A 55 8.38 -25.85 39.83
N ILE A 56 9.04 -25.27 38.83
CA ILE A 56 10.01 -24.20 39.03
C ILE A 56 9.23 -22.91 39.31
N PRO A 57 9.41 -22.28 40.50
CA PRO A 57 8.76 -21.02 40.80
C PRO A 57 9.12 -19.94 39.78
N GLN A 58 8.18 -19.06 39.45
CA GLN A 58 8.39 -17.94 38.51
C GLN A 58 9.54 -17.00 38.94
N ASP A 59 9.86 -16.99 40.24
CA ASP A 59 10.93 -16.20 40.85
C ASP A 59 12.25 -16.98 41.02
N ALA A 60 12.37 -18.20 40.49
CA ALA A 60 13.57 -19.00 40.60
C ALA A 60 14.71 -18.43 39.75
N PRO A 61 15.98 -18.51 40.19
CA PRO A 61 17.14 -18.03 39.43
C PRO A 61 17.37 -18.77 38.11
N ASP A 62 16.80 -19.98 37.96
CA ASP A 62 16.78 -20.79 36.72
C ASP A 62 15.53 -20.52 35.84
N TYR A 63 14.67 -19.57 36.22
CA TYR A 63 13.58 -19.13 35.34
C TYR A 63 14.20 -18.66 34.02
N PRO A 64 13.81 -19.26 32.87
CA PRO A 64 14.42 -18.92 31.60
C PRO A 64 14.30 -17.41 31.41
N PRO A 65 15.41 -16.74 31.07
CA PRO A 65 15.51 -15.30 31.17
C PRO A 65 14.37 -14.69 30.37
N GLY A 66 13.86 -13.54 30.82
CA GLY A 66 12.80 -12.77 30.15
C GLY A 66 12.94 -12.71 28.62
N SER A 67 14.14 -12.94 28.07
CA SER A 67 14.43 -13.29 26.67
C SER A 67 13.33 -13.96 25.83
N SER A 68 12.64 -15.06 26.24
CA SER A 68 11.63 -15.70 25.36
C SER A 68 10.34 -14.87 25.31
N GLU A 69 9.93 -14.35 26.45
CA GLU A 69 8.79 -13.42 26.60
C GLU A 69 9.07 -12.09 25.90
N THR A 70 10.23 -11.50 26.15
CA THR A 70 10.72 -10.27 25.53
C THR A 70 10.78 -10.44 24.02
N LYS A 71 11.34 -11.54 23.51
CA LYS A 71 11.41 -11.82 22.07
C LYS A 71 10.02 -11.96 21.44
N TYR A 72 9.10 -12.67 22.10
CA TYR A 72 7.71 -12.75 21.64
C TYR A 72 7.05 -11.37 21.61
N CYS A 73 7.21 -10.56 22.67
CA CYS A 73 6.66 -9.20 22.75
C CYS A 73 7.26 -8.24 21.70
N GLU A 74 8.58 -8.30 21.47
CA GLU A 74 9.27 -7.52 20.43
C GLU A 74 8.73 -7.84 19.04
N ILE A 75 8.60 -9.14 18.72
CA ILE A 75 8.11 -9.56 17.41
C ILE A 75 6.62 -9.22 17.26
N LYS A 76 5.84 -9.29 18.33
CA LYS A 76 4.43 -8.88 18.35
C LYS A 76 4.31 -7.38 17.99
N ALA A 77 5.09 -6.53 18.64
CA ALA A 77 5.12 -5.11 18.33
C ALA A 77 5.54 -4.85 16.87
N ALA A 78 6.51 -5.60 16.35
CA ALA A 78 6.93 -5.50 14.96
C ALA A 78 5.82 -5.90 13.97
N VAL A 79 5.04 -6.95 14.28
CA VAL A 79 3.88 -7.36 13.46
C VAL A 79 2.80 -6.27 13.47
N ASP A 80 2.49 -5.69 14.62
CA ASP A 80 1.49 -4.62 14.73
C ASP A 80 1.86 -3.41 13.85
N VAL A 81 3.13 -2.99 13.88
CA VAL A 81 3.64 -1.93 13.01
C VAL A 81 3.52 -2.30 11.53
N LYS A 82 3.94 -3.51 11.14
CA LYS A 82 3.88 -3.96 9.73
C LYS A 82 2.46 -4.08 9.20
N ILE A 83 1.51 -4.54 10.02
CA ILE A 83 0.09 -4.60 9.64
C ILE A 83 -0.50 -3.21 9.45
N ASN A 84 -0.16 -2.25 10.32
CA ASN A 84 -0.59 -0.87 10.16
C ASN A 84 -0.02 -0.24 8.88
N MET A 85 1.27 -0.43 8.61
CA MET A 85 1.90 -0.02 7.36
C MET A 85 1.23 -0.68 6.14
N LEU A 86 0.88 -1.96 6.22
CA LEU A 86 0.22 -2.68 5.13
C LEU A 86 -1.21 -2.19 4.91
N HIS A 87 -1.93 -1.80 5.97
CA HIS A 87 -3.24 -1.15 5.86
C HIS A 87 -3.17 0.21 5.18
N GLU A 88 -2.20 1.05 5.54
CA GLU A 88 -1.99 2.35 4.89
C GLU A 88 -1.61 2.19 3.40
N ASN A 89 -0.80 1.18 3.09
CA ASN A 89 -0.38 0.89 1.72
C ASN A 89 -1.48 0.23 0.87
N ARG A 90 -2.44 -0.49 1.47
CA ARG A 90 -3.57 -1.13 0.75
C ARG A 90 -4.48 -0.12 0.05
N VAL A 91 -4.60 1.11 0.56
CA VAL A 91 -5.48 2.13 -0.01
C VAL A 91 -4.69 3.20 -0.75
N SER A 92 -3.55 3.63 -0.21
CA SER A 92 -2.78 4.74 -0.80
C SER A 92 -2.10 4.37 -2.12
N PHE A 93 -1.58 3.13 -2.26
CA PHE A 93 -0.89 2.71 -3.47
C PHE A 93 -1.84 2.51 -4.68
N PRO A 94 -2.94 1.73 -4.54
CA PRO A 94 -3.91 1.58 -5.63
C PRO A 94 -4.59 2.91 -5.99
N ALA A 95 -4.87 3.78 -5.01
CA ALA A 95 -5.46 5.08 -5.29
C ALA A 95 -4.52 6.01 -6.06
N ARG A 96 -3.22 6.05 -5.72
CA ARG A 96 -2.22 6.86 -6.45
C ARG A 96 -2.05 6.38 -7.89
N SER A 97 -1.93 5.07 -8.07
CA SER A 97 -1.72 4.48 -9.40
C SER A 97 -2.96 4.59 -10.30
N VAL A 98 -4.17 4.43 -9.76
CA VAL A 98 -5.43 4.69 -10.49
C VAL A 98 -5.60 6.17 -10.82
N LEU A 99 -5.24 7.09 -9.92
CA LEU A 99 -5.29 8.52 -10.19
C LEU A 99 -4.40 8.91 -11.38
N THR A 100 -3.17 8.38 -11.43
CA THR A 100 -2.26 8.59 -12.57
C THR A 100 -2.87 8.05 -13.86
N TYR A 101 -3.43 6.84 -13.85
CA TYR A 101 -4.11 6.26 -15.02
C TYR A 101 -5.31 7.09 -15.50
N CYS A 102 -6.15 7.57 -14.58
CA CYS A 102 -7.32 8.39 -14.89
C CYS A 102 -6.93 9.77 -15.45
N GLN A 103 -5.88 10.39 -14.91
CA GLN A 103 -5.34 11.66 -15.41
C GLN A 103 -4.83 11.52 -16.85
N VAL A 104 -4.10 10.44 -17.14
CA VAL A 104 -3.61 10.14 -18.49
C VAL A 104 -4.76 9.91 -19.48
N ASN A 105 -5.79 9.16 -19.08
CA ASN A 105 -6.98 8.94 -19.91
C ASN A 105 -7.77 10.22 -20.21
N GLN A 106 -7.96 11.10 -19.22
CA GLN A 106 -8.66 12.37 -19.46
C GLN A 106 -7.92 13.27 -20.45
N VAL A 107 -6.59 13.36 -20.35
CA VAL A 107 -5.78 14.15 -21.30
C VAL A 107 -5.90 13.57 -22.71
N SER A 108 -5.93 12.24 -22.85
CA SER A 108 -6.11 11.57 -24.13
C SER A 108 -7.50 11.82 -24.75
N LEU A 109 -8.56 11.83 -23.94
CA LEU A 109 -9.92 12.18 -24.41
C LEU A 109 -10.02 13.64 -24.87
N CYS A 110 -9.41 14.58 -24.14
CA CYS A 110 -9.43 16.00 -24.50
C CYS A 110 -8.69 16.30 -25.81
N HIS A 111 -7.68 15.52 -26.19
CA HIS A 111 -6.99 15.64 -27.48
C HIS A 111 -7.67 14.90 -28.65
N SER A 112 -8.70 14.10 -28.36
CA SER A 112 -9.48 13.36 -29.37
C SER A 112 -10.70 14.14 -29.89
N LEU A 113 -11.06 15.24 -29.22
CA LEU A 113 -12.20 16.06 -29.60
C LEU A 113 -11.83 16.95 -30.79
N PRO A 114 -12.59 16.89 -31.91
CA PRO A 114 -12.36 17.79 -33.03
C PRO A 114 -12.57 19.24 -32.57
N PRO A 115 -11.79 20.21 -33.10
CA PRO A 115 -11.97 21.60 -32.74
C PRO A 115 -13.41 22.04 -33.06
N PRO A 116 -14.04 22.87 -32.21
CA PRO A 116 -15.38 23.35 -32.47
C PRO A 116 -15.38 24.10 -33.81
N SER A 117 -16.23 23.64 -34.73
CA SER A 117 -16.42 24.29 -36.04
C SER A 117 -16.81 25.75 -35.82
N PRO A 118 -16.19 26.71 -36.52
CA PRO A 118 -16.53 28.12 -36.36
C PRO A 118 -17.99 28.31 -36.77
N SER A 119 -18.86 28.56 -35.79
CA SER A 119 -20.23 28.98 -36.03
C SER A 119 -20.18 30.28 -36.81
N SER A 120 -20.69 30.27 -38.04
CA SER A 120 -20.90 31.45 -38.87
C SER A 120 -21.84 32.42 -38.16
N SER A 121 -21.27 33.37 -37.42
CA SER A 121 -22.01 34.54 -36.92
C SER A 121 -22.30 35.46 -38.09
N SER A 122 -23.38 35.16 -38.82
CA SER A 122 -23.96 36.06 -39.82
C SER A 122 -24.40 37.33 -39.10
N GLY A 123 -23.64 38.41 -39.26
CA GLY A 123 -23.92 39.70 -38.67
C GLY A 123 -25.20 40.32 -39.24
N MET A 124 -26.15 40.62 -38.35
CA MET A 124 -27.19 41.61 -38.63
C MET A 124 -26.85 42.90 -37.87
N ARG A 125 -26.08 43.78 -38.52
CA ARG A 125 -25.97 45.19 -38.14
C ARG A 125 -27.33 45.85 -38.34
N HIS A 126 -28.05 46.13 -37.26
CA HIS A 126 -29.23 46.99 -37.31
C HIS A 126 -28.77 48.46 -37.39
N ASN A 127 -28.98 49.05 -38.56
CA ASN A 127 -28.83 50.47 -38.83
C ASN A 127 -29.93 51.23 -38.07
N ARG A 128 -29.57 52.06 -37.08
CA ARG A 128 -30.47 53.08 -36.54
C ARG A 128 -30.18 54.39 -37.27
N SER A 129 -31.05 54.74 -38.21
CA SER A 129 -31.18 56.09 -38.74
C SER A 129 -32.44 56.75 -38.17
N ARG A 130 -32.26 58.02 -37.80
CA ARG A 130 -33.23 59.02 -37.32
C ARG A 130 -33.67 58.94 -35.87
#